data_AF-A0A2E7MJB6-F1
#
_entry.id   AF-A0A2E7MJB6-F1
#
_cell.length_a   1.000
_cell.length_b   1.000
_cell.length_c   1.000
_cell.angle_alpha   90.00
_cell.angle_beta   90.00
_cell.angle_gamma   90.00
#
_symmetry.space_group_name_H-M   'P 1'
#
loop_
_entity.id
_entity.type
_entity.pdbx_description
1 polymer ?
#
loop_
_entity_poly.entity_id
_entity_poly.type
_entity_poly.pdbx_seq_one_letter_code
_entity_poly.pdbx_strand_id
1 'polypeptide(L)'
;EDGLDVTFADGGGAIVCADPTVGTYAPYQPLSIFNGMPTFVTADNVAEDWTTNDWALYISDGYLEDTGALNDWSIEICVEAALSNGESDIAVNEVTVYPNPSSGVFNVEINSLNSSDVEISIYDLLGRAVFERNFDNSFNFNEAIDLSNAKSGVYMMTVTVGNQKVTKRIVIN
;
A
#
# COMPACT_ATOMS: atom_id res chain seq x y z
N GLU A 1 -20.79 12.94 -34.50
CA GLU A 1 -21.10 14.06 -33.55
C GLU A 1 -19.77 14.71 -33.20
N ASP A 2 -19.63 16.00 -33.48
CA ASP A 2 -18.33 16.66 -33.44
C ASP A 2 -18.18 17.57 -32.21
N GLY A 3 -16.99 17.57 -31.62
CA GLY A 3 -16.66 18.47 -30.52
C GLY A 3 -17.35 18.13 -29.20
N LEU A 4 -17.13 16.92 -28.69
CA LEU A 4 -17.52 16.56 -27.33
C LEU A 4 -16.52 17.14 -26.31
N ASP A 5 -16.99 18.04 -25.46
CA ASP A 5 -16.29 18.56 -24.27
C ASP A 5 -17.22 18.43 -23.07
N VAL A 6 -17.33 17.19 -22.56
CA VAL A 6 -18.35 16.78 -21.61
C VAL A 6 -17.71 16.27 -20.32
N THR A 7 -18.26 16.70 -19.19
CA THR A 7 -18.01 16.09 -17.88
C THR A 7 -19.21 15.24 -17.47
N PHE A 8 -18.97 14.01 -17.01
CA PHE A 8 -20.02 13.18 -16.43
C PHE A 8 -20.00 13.28 -14.90
N ALA A 9 -21.15 13.61 -14.30
CA ALA A 9 -21.29 13.72 -12.85
C ALA A 9 -22.69 13.32 -12.39
N ASP A 10 -22.77 12.74 -11.18
CA ASP A 10 -24.04 12.44 -10.55
C ASP A 10 -24.88 13.70 -10.32
N GLY A 11 -26.19 13.58 -10.52
CA GLY A 11 -27.12 14.72 -10.46
C GLY A 11 -27.15 15.59 -11.72
N GLY A 12 -26.33 15.29 -12.74
CA GLY A 12 -26.43 15.89 -14.06
C GLY A 12 -27.75 15.53 -14.77
N GLY A 13 -28.15 16.34 -15.75
CA GLY A 13 -29.29 16.04 -16.63
C GLY A 13 -28.92 15.03 -17.72
N ALA A 14 -29.90 14.53 -18.47
CA ALA A 14 -29.64 13.72 -19.65
C ALA A 14 -28.79 14.51 -20.67
N ILE A 15 -27.88 13.83 -21.37
CA ILE A 15 -27.07 14.46 -22.42
C ILE A 15 -27.96 15.03 -23.50
N VAL A 16 -27.70 16.29 -23.87
CA VAL A 16 -28.38 16.98 -24.97
C VAL A 16 -27.32 17.27 -26.02
N CYS A 17 -27.39 16.56 -27.15
CA CYS A 17 -26.44 16.73 -28.24
C CYS A 17 -26.59 18.11 -28.90
N ALA A 18 -25.45 18.75 -29.15
CA ALA A 18 -25.29 20.04 -29.82
C ALA A 18 -23.93 20.12 -30.54
N ASP A 19 -23.72 21.14 -31.37
CA ASP A 19 -22.46 21.36 -32.09
C ASP A 19 -21.75 22.64 -31.61
N PRO A 20 -20.72 22.58 -30.75
CA PRO A 20 -20.21 21.40 -30.02
C PRO A 20 -21.09 21.00 -28.82
N THR A 21 -20.98 19.75 -28.38
CA THR A 21 -21.66 19.27 -27.17
C THR A 21 -20.79 19.57 -25.97
N VAL A 22 -21.20 20.55 -25.17
CA VAL A 22 -20.45 21.01 -23.99
C VAL A 22 -21.33 20.95 -22.75
N GLY A 23 -20.76 20.58 -21.61
CA GLY A 23 -21.41 20.71 -20.31
C GLY A 23 -21.25 19.50 -19.40
N THR A 24 -22.08 19.47 -18.34
CA THR A 24 -22.08 18.39 -17.35
C THR A 24 -23.38 17.60 -17.43
N TYR A 25 -23.27 16.29 -17.64
CA TYR A 25 -24.41 15.39 -17.81
C TYR A 25 -24.35 14.20 -16.88
N ALA A 26 -25.49 13.56 -16.66
CA ALA A 26 -25.57 12.33 -15.88
C ALA A 26 -24.89 11.18 -16.64
N PRO A 27 -24.09 10.35 -15.95
CA PRO A 27 -23.59 9.10 -16.51
C PRO A 27 -24.73 8.09 -16.72
N TYR A 28 -24.49 7.05 -17.53
CA TYR A 28 -25.47 5.97 -17.75
C TYR A 28 -25.81 5.21 -16.45
N GLN A 29 -24.79 4.92 -15.63
CA GLN A 29 -24.94 4.46 -14.25
C GLN A 29 -24.34 5.50 -13.31
N PRO A 30 -24.98 5.80 -12.16
CA PRO A 30 -24.44 6.77 -11.20
C PRO A 30 -23.02 6.40 -10.79
N LEU A 31 -22.11 7.38 -10.73
CA LEU A 31 -20.75 7.20 -10.23
C LEU A 31 -20.75 6.84 -8.74
N SER A 32 -21.78 7.24 -8.00
CA SER A 32 -21.95 6.94 -6.58
C SER A 32 -22.03 5.44 -6.27
N ILE A 33 -22.23 4.58 -7.27
CA ILE A 33 -22.15 3.12 -7.07
C ILE A 33 -20.76 2.69 -6.61
N PHE A 34 -19.72 3.46 -6.94
CA PHE A 34 -18.34 3.19 -6.54
C PHE A 34 -18.03 3.72 -5.12
N ASN A 35 -18.95 4.45 -4.48
CA ASN A 35 -18.74 4.97 -3.14
C ASN A 35 -18.61 3.83 -2.12
N GLY A 36 -17.55 3.86 -1.32
CA GLY A 36 -17.27 2.83 -0.32
C GLY A 36 -16.70 1.53 -0.88
N MET A 37 -16.41 1.47 -2.19
CA MET A 37 -15.65 0.34 -2.74
C MET A 37 -14.21 0.36 -2.20
N PRO A 38 -13.61 -0.82 -1.97
CA PRO A 38 -12.23 -0.90 -1.49
C PRO A 38 -11.26 -0.31 -2.52
N THR A 39 -10.28 0.45 -2.05
CA THR A 39 -9.24 1.07 -2.89
C THR A 39 -8.08 0.12 -3.20
N PHE A 40 -8.08 -1.06 -2.58
CA PHE A 40 -7.09 -2.11 -2.80
C PHE A 40 -7.73 -3.49 -2.63
N VAL A 41 -7.18 -4.46 -3.35
CA VAL A 41 -7.68 -5.83 -3.38
C VAL A 41 -6.89 -6.68 -2.37
N THR A 42 -7.60 -7.40 -1.50
CA THR A 42 -7.09 -8.39 -0.54
C THR A 42 -7.80 -9.72 -0.75
N ALA A 43 -7.20 -10.81 -0.27
CA ALA A 43 -7.84 -12.13 -0.29
C ALA A 43 -9.26 -12.14 0.34
N ASP A 44 -9.56 -11.20 1.24
CA ASP A 44 -10.83 -11.10 1.95
C ASP A 44 -11.89 -10.23 1.24
N ASN A 45 -11.49 -9.40 0.25
CA ASN A 45 -12.39 -8.52 -0.50
C ASN A 45 -12.36 -8.76 -2.02
N VAL A 46 -11.62 -9.77 -2.49
CA VAL A 46 -11.70 -10.28 -3.86
C VAL A 46 -13.08 -10.90 -4.07
N ALA A 47 -13.90 -10.28 -4.92
CA ALA A 47 -15.01 -10.99 -5.55
C ALA A 47 -14.42 -12.13 -6.40
N GLU A 48 -14.99 -13.34 -6.31
CA GLU A 48 -14.44 -14.61 -6.83
C GLU A 48 -14.05 -14.62 -8.34
N ASP A 49 -14.31 -13.54 -9.09
CA ASP A 49 -14.20 -13.46 -10.54
C ASP A 49 -13.68 -12.10 -11.08
N TRP A 50 -12.68 -11.49 -10.45
CA TRP A 50 -12.06 -10.26 -11.01
C TRP A 50 -10.53 -10.30 -10.95
N THR A 51 -9.91 -11.08 -11.83
CA THR A 51 -8.46 -11.05 -12.10
C THR A 51 -8.06 -10.03 -13.17
N THR A 52 -8.65 -8.84 -13.19
CA THR A 52 -8.13 -7.74 -14.03
C THR A 52 -8.30 -6.42 -13.27
N ASN A 53 -7.29 -6.05 -12.49
CA ASN A 53 -7.14 -4.74 -11.82
C ASN A 53 -6.90 -3.58 -12.81
N ASP A 54 -7.30 -3.75 -14.07
CA ASP A 54 -7.01 -2.83 -15.16
C ASP A 54 -8.31 -2.13 -15.59
N TRP A 55 -8.34 -0.81 -15.49
CA TRP A 55 -9.42 0.00 -16.02
C TRP A 55 -9.20 0.19 -17.52
N ALA A 56 -10.17 -0.20 -18.34
CA ALA A 56 -10.13 0.02 -19.78
C ALA A 56 -11.09 1.14 -20.19
N LEU A 57 -10.58 2.14 -20.92
CA LEU A 57 -11.42 3.13 -21.59
C LEU A 57 -11.97 2.53 -22.89
N TYR A 58 -13.30 2.49 -23.02
CA TYR A 58 -13.98 2.08 -24.25
C TYR A 58 -14.68 3.26 -24.90
N ILE A 59 -14.39 3.49 -26.18
CA ILE A 59 -15.04 4.51 -27.01
C ILE A 59 -15.58 3.80 -28.24
N SER A 60 -16.84 4.04 -28.55
CA SER A 60 -17.49 3.50 -29.75
C SER A 60 -18.13 4.63 -30.54
N ASP A 61 -17.87 4.62 -31.84
CA ASP A 61 -18.64 5.36 -32.83
C ASP A 61 -19.63 4.39 -33.50
N GLY A 62 -20.90 4.79 -33.58
CA GLY A 62 -21.98 3.98 -34.13
C GLY A 62 -22.35 4.30 -35.57
N TYR A 63 -21.74 5.32 -36.18
CA TYR A 63 -22.09 5.79 -37.52
C TYR A 63 -21.02 5.44 -38.55
N LEU A 64 -21.46 4.89 -39.68
CA LEU A 64 -20.55 4.55 -40.78
C LEU A 64 -20.05 5.83 -41.44
N GLU A 65 -18.74 5.90 -41.70
CA GLU A 65 -18.06 7.00 -42.38
C GLU A 65 -17.93 8.32 -41.58
N ASP A 66 -18.35 8.33 -40.31
CA ASP A 66 -17.94 9.34 -39.33
C ASP A 66 -16.63 8.88 -38.67
N THR A 67 -15.66 9.78 -38.48
CA THR A 67 -14.39 9.43 -37.84
C THR A 67 -14.02 10.52 -36.85
N GLY A 68 -13.82 10.14 -35.60
CA GLY A 68 -13.34 11.04 -34.54
C GLY A 68 -11.92 10.74 -34.08
N ALA A 69 -11.28 11.73 -33.46
CA ALA A 69 -10.06 11.55 -32.70
C ALA A 69 -10.33 11.84 -31.22
N LEU A 70 -9.88 10.96 -30.33
CA LEU A 70 -9.82 11.26 -28.91
C LEU A 70 -8.63 12.20 -28.66
N ASN A 71 -8.92 13.45 -28.33
CA ASN A 71 -7.88 14.44 -28.05
C ASN A 71 -7.34 14.30 -26.62
N ASP A 72 -8.23 14.16 -25.63
CA ASP A 72 -7.88 14.00 -24.22
C ASP A 72 -9.04 13.36 -23.43
N TRP A 73 -8.73 12.78 -22.28
CA TRP A 73 -9.70 12.29 -21.30
C TRP A 73 -9.07 12.26 -19.91
N SER A 74 -9.90 12.40 -18.87
CA SER A 74 -9.47 12.21 -17.49
C SER A 74 -10.55 11.51 -16.67
N ILE A 75 -10.12 10.89 -15.58
CA ILE A 75 -10.97 10.34 -14.53
C ILE A 75 -10.48 10.87 -13.19
N GLU A 76 -11.40 11.41 -12.39
CA GLU A 76 -11.11 11.83 -11.02
C GLU A 76 -11.67 10.80 -10.05
N ILE A 77 -10.81 10.25 -9.20
CA ILE A 77 -11.17 9.27 -8.16
C ILE A 77 -10.85 9.88 -6.81
N CYS A 78 -11.89 10.12 -6.01
CA CYS A 78 -11.75 10.56 -4.63
C CYS A 78 -11.63 9.33 -3.72
N VAL A 79 -10.50 9.22 -3.02
CA VAL A 79 -10.33 8.20 -1.99
C VAL A 79 -10.49 8.87 -0.61
N GLU A 80 -11.46 8.40 0.16
CA GLU A 80 -11.48 8.70 1.59
C GLU A 80 -10.42 7.82 2.24
N ALA A 81 -9.25 8.41 2.53
CA ALA A 81 -8.29 7.76 3.39
C ALA A 81 -8.98 7.54 4.74
N ALA A 82 -9.21 6.27 5.10
CA ALA A 82 -9.55 5.96 6.48
C ALA A 82 -8.45 6.59 7.33
N LEU A 83 -8.83 7.53 8.21
CA LEU A 83 -7.99 7.93 9.33
C LEU A 83 -7.92 6.70 10.23
N SER A 84 -7.01 5.79 9.90
CA SER A 84 -6.74 4.63 10.70
C SER A 84 -6.16 5.13 12.02
N ASN A 85 -6.91 4.94 13.10
CA ASN A 85 -6.32 4.86 14.44
C ASN A 85 -5.61 3.51 14.65
N GLY A 86 -5.51 2.66 13.64
CA GLY A 86 -4.55 1.57 13.60
C GLY A 86 -3.29 2.09 12.91
N GLU A 87 -2.23 2.27 13.68
CA GLU A 87 -0.91 1.97 13.13
C GLU A 87 -1.08 0.65 12.35
N SER A 88 -0.77 0.64 11.05
CA SER A 88 -0.39 -0.63 10.45
C SER A 88 0.76 -1.07 11.34
N ASP A 89 0.54 -2.02 12.22
CA ASP A 89 1.64 -2.63 12.93
C ASP A 89 2.32 -3.51 11.90
N ILE A 90 3.65 -3.43 11.80
CA ILE A 90 4.41 -4.53 11.18
C ILE A 90 3.93 -5.77 11.92
N ALA A 91 3.34 -6.71 11.19
CA ALA A 91 2.86 -7.90 11.84
C ALA A 91 4.08 -8.60 12.44
N VAL A 92 3.98 -9.12 13.66
CA VAL A 92 5.08 -9.86 14.31
C VAL A 92 5.65 -10.94 13.38
N ASN A 93 4.86 -11.47 12.46
CA ASN A 93 5.26 -12.50 11.50
C ASN A 93 6.12 -11.99 10.33
N GLU A 94 6.21 -10.68 10.10
CA GLU A 94 7.01 -10.08 9.03
C GLU A 94 8.48 -9.92 9.42
N VAL A 95 8.79 -9.96 10.72
CA VAL A 95 10.15 -9.93 11.26
C VAL A 95 10.61 -11.34 11.63
N THR A 96 11.57 -11.87 10.88
CA THR A 96 12.23 -13.16 11.11
C THR A 96 13.62 -12.96 11.70
N VAL A 97 13.96 -13.77 12.71
CA VAL A 97 15.26 -13.75 13.36
C VAL A 97 15.83 -15.15 13.39
N TYR A 98 17.01 -15.35 12.80
CA TYR A 98 17.62 -16.67 12.72
C TYR A 98 19.16 -16.63 12.68
N PRO A 99 19.84 -17.63 13.29
CA PRO A 99 19.26 -18.62 14.19
C PRO A 99 18.82 -17.96 15.51
N ASN A 100 17.79 -18.53 16.15
CA ASN A 100 17.40 -18.16 17.51
C ASN A 100 16.97 -19.45 18.25
N PRO A 101 17.73 -19.92 19.26
CA PRO A 101 18.90 -19.28 19.89
C PRO A 101 20.12 -19.13 18.97
N SER A 102 21.02 -18.19 19.28
CA SER A 102 22.29 -17.97 18.55
C SER A 102 23.49 -17.98 19.49
N SER A 103 24.71 -18.04 18.92
CA SER A 103 25.98 -17.90 19.66
C SER A 103 26.51 -16.47 19.66
N GLY A 104 25.64 -15.48 19.49
CA GLY A 104 25.99 -14.06 19.41
C GLY A 104 25.78 -13.43 18.03
N VAL A 105 25.78 -14.21 16.95
CA VAL A 105 25.52 -13.69 15.59
C VAL A 105 24.22 -14.26 15.04
N PHE A 106 23.34 -13.39 14.55
CA PHE A 106 22.07 -13.77 13.92
C PHE A 106 21.66 -12.76 12.85
N ASN A 107 20.81 -13.20 11.94
CA ASN A 107 20.22 -12.37 10.91
C ASN A 107 18.84 -11.90 11.33
N VAL A 108 18.52 -10.67 10.96
CA VAL A 108 17.19 -10.07 11.05
C VAL A 108 16.71 -9.82 9.63
N GLU A 109 15.60 -10.44 9.29
CA GLU A 109 14.96 -10.31 7.99
C GLU A 109 13.57 -9.70 8.17
N ILE A 110 13.24 -8.73 7.32
CA ILE A 110 11.93 -8.08 7.31
C ILE A 110 11.37 -8.21 5.90
N ASN A 111 10.29 -8.96 5.77
CA ASN A 111 9.57 -9.13 4.51
C ASN A 111 8.48 -8.04 4.44
N SER A 112 8.37 -7.36 3.29
CA SER A 112 7.36 -6.31 3.03
C SER A 112 7.65 -4.93 3.65
N LEU A 113 8.80 -4.32 3.28
CA LEU A 113 9.11 -2.94 3.65
C LEU A 113 8.54 -1.93 2.63
N ASN A 114 7.78 -0.94 3.10
CA ASN A 114 7.33 0.21 2.31
C ASN A 114 8.41 1.29 2.23
N SER A 115 9.62 0.88 1.82
CA SER A 115 10.78 1.75 1.66
C SER A 115 10.94 2.78 2.80
N SER A 116 11.18 2.31 4.02
CA SER A 116 11.35 3.15 5.20
C SER A 116 12.65 2.77 5.93
N ASP A 117 13.27 3.74 6.60
CA ASP A 117 14.45 3.48 7.43
C ASP A 117 14.10 2.49 8.55
N VAL A 118 15.04 1.62 8.87
CA VAL A 118 14.89 0.58 9.88
C VAL A 118 15.80 0.91 11.06
N GLU A 119 15.24 0.98 12.25
CA GLU A 119 16.00 1.07 13.51
C GLU A 119 15.88 -0.26 14.24
N ILE A 120 17.02 -0.81 14.67
CA ILE A 120 17.08 -2.01 15.51
C ILE A 120 17.73 -1.63 16.83
N SER A 121 16.99 -1.85 17.92
CA SER A 121 17.46 -1.65 19.29
C SER A 121 17.30 -2.93 20.09
N ILE A 122 18.33 -3.32 20.83
CA ILE A 122 18.36 -4.55 21.62
C ILE A 122 18.69 -4.21 23.06
N TYR A 123 17.88 -4.72 23.98
CA TYR A 123 18.02 -4.51 25.41
C TYR A 123 18.08 -5.86 26.15
N ASP A 124 18.83 -5.90 27.25
CA ASP A 124 18.74 -7.01 28.19
C ASP A 124 17.48 -6.90 29.08
N LEU A 125 17.23 -7.92 29.92
CA LEU A 125 16.07 -7.95 30.82
C LEU A 125 16.09 -6.84 31.90
N LEU A 126 17.22 -6.17 32.10
CA LEU A 126 17.35 -5.02 33.01
C LEU A 126 17.15 -3.68 32.30
N GLY A 127 16.86 -3.70 30.99
CA GLY A 127 16.65 -2.52 30.16
C GLY A 127 17.94 -1.85 29.71
N ARG A 128 19.11 -2.50 29.83
CA ARG A 128 20.37 -1.93 29.34
C ARG A 128 20.48 -2.16 27.84
N ALA A 129 20.71 -1.08 27.09
CA ALA A 129 20.97 -1.14 25.65
C ALA A 129 22.28 -1.92 25.40
N VAL A 130 22.20 -2.93 24.54
CA VAL A 130 23.34 -3.75 24.10
C VAL A 130 23.68 -3.52 22.63
N PHE A 131 22.72 -3.05 21.83
CA PHE A 131 22.90 -2.72 20.43
C PHE A 131 21.83 -1.73 19.98
N GLU A 132 22.23 -0.71 19.23
CA GLU A 132 21.33 0.26 18.59
C GLU A 132 21.94 0.63 17.23
N ARG A 133 21.21 0.43 16.14
CA ARG A 133 21.66 0.79 14.79
C ARG A 133 20.49 1.19 13.91
N ASN A 134 20.69 2.27 13.15
CA ASN A 134 19.81 2.69 12.08
C ASN A 134 20.37 2.19 10.74
N PHE A 135 19.47 1.82 9.86
CA PHE A 135 19.76 1.33 8.53
C PHE A 135 18.96 2.12 7.52
N ASP A 136 19.63 2.51 6.45
CA ASP A 136 19.00 3.21 5.35
C ASP A 136 17.97 2.32 4.67
N ASN A 137 16.92 2.98 4.20
CA ASN A 137 15.83 2.43 3.41
C ASN A 137 16.25 1.37 2.37
N SER A 138 15.75 0.14 2.54
CA SER A 138 15.84 -0.95 1.55
C SER A 138 14.51 -1.67 1.43
N PHE A 139 14.13 -2.05 0.20
CA PHE A 139 12.93 -2.85 -0.08
C PHE A 139 12.99 -4.25 0.54
N ASN A 140 14.20 -4.80 0.69
CA ASN A 140 14.45 -6.08 1.34
C ASN A 140 15.51 -5.88 2.41
N PHE A 141 15.12 -6.01 3.67
CA PHE A 141 16.03 -5.89 4.79
C PHE A 141 16.46 -7.27 5.25
N ASN A 142 17.76 -7.55 5.17
CA ASN A 142 18.37 -8.75 5.69
C ASN A 142 19.76 -8.41 6.20
N GLU A 143 19.86 -8.24 7.51
CA GLU A 143 21.06 -7.71 8.16
C GLU A 143 21.56 -8.64 9.25
N ALA A 144 22.88 -8.86 9.24
CA ALA A 144 23.55 -9.59 10.29
C ALA A 144 23.82 -8.66 11.48
N ILE A 145 23.42 -9.13 12.66
CA ILE A 145 23.65 -8.47 13.94
C ILE A 145 24.67 -9.31 14.73
N ASP A 146 25.70 -8.64 15.22
CA ASP A 146 26.77 -9.26 16.01
C ASP A 146 26.71 -8.77 17.46
N LEU A 147 26.31 -9.67 18.34
CA LEU A 147 26.31 -9.58 19.79
C LEU A 147 27.28 -10.59 20.42
N SER A 148 28.36 -10.98 19.72
CA SER A 148 29.33 -11.97 20.24
C SER A 148 29.99 -11.56 21.55
N ASN A 149 29.98 -10.27 21.89
CA ASN A 149 30.49 -9.73 23.15
C ASN A 149 29.42 -9.65 24.26
N ALA A 150 28.16 -9.96 23.96
CA ALA A 150 27.08 -9.99 24.93
C ALA A 150 27.15 -11.29 25.76
N LYS A 151 26.61 -11.24 26.99
CA LYS A 151 26.56 -12.43 27.84
C LYS A 151 25.46 -13.39 27.35
N SER A 152 25.63 -14.68 27.62
CA SER A 152 24.54 -15.64 27.45
C SER A 152 23.30 -15.20 28.24
N GLY A 153 22.14 -15.23 27.61
CA GLY A 153 20.90 -14.75 28.22
C GLY A 153 19.78 -14.46 27.23
N VAL A 154 18.70 -13.90 27.76
CA VAL A 154 17.52 -13.48 27.00
C VAL A 154 17.56 -11.98 26.79
N TYR A 155 17.25 -11.55 25.57
CA TYR A 155 17.20 -10.15 25.17
C TYR A 155 15.89 -9.82 24.46
N MET A 156 15.51 -8.55 24.48
CA MET A 156 14.39 -8.00 23.73
C MET A 156 14.93 -7.12 22.61
N MET A 157 14.67 -7.51 21.37
CA MET A 157 14.98 -6.73 20.19
C MET A 157 13.72 -6.02 19.73
N THR A 158 13.79 -4.71 19.60
CA THR A 158 12.77 -3.87 18.98
C THR A 158 13.23 -3.45 17.59
N VAL A 159 12.37 -3.67 16.60
CA VAL A 159 12.54 -3.22 15.23
C VAL A 159 11.52 -2.11 15.00
N THR A 160 11.99 -0.93 14.61
CA THR A 160 11.16 0.23 14.28
C THR A 160 11.28 0.53 12.79
N VAL A 161 10.16 0.72 12.10
CA VAL A 161 10.11 1.10 10.68
C VAL A 161 9.07 2.20 10.50
N GLY A 162 9.52 3.42 10.23
CA GLY A 162 8.65 4.60 10.31
C GLY A 162 8.02 4.72 11.70
N ASN A 163 6.69 4.66 11.78
CA ASN A 163 5.96 4.71 13.06
C ASN A 163 5.69 3.32 13.67
N GLN A 164 6.01 2.24 12.95
CA GLN A 164 5.65 0.87 13.35
C GLN A 164 6.74 0.27 14.23
N LYS A 165 6.36 -0.51 15.26
CA LYS A 165 7.33 -1.16 16.16
C LYS A 165 6.98 -2.61 16.45
N VAL A 166 7.95 -3.51 16.33
CA VAL A 166 7.82 -4.92 16.68
C VAL A 166 8.91 -5.30 17.68
N THR A 167 8.53 -6.00 18.76
CA THR A 167 9.49 -6.54 19.72
C THR A 167 9.55 -8.06 19.66
N LYS A 168 10.77 -8.61 19.58
CA LYS A 168 11.07 -10.04 19.52
C LYS A 168 11.99 -10.44 20.68
N ARG A 169 11.69 -11.59 21.29
CA ARG A 169 12.58 -12.24 22.25
C ARG A 169 13.67 -13.02 21.50
N ILE A 170 14.94 -12.73 21.79
CA ILE A 170 16.08 -13.48 21.27
C ILE A 170 16.86 -14.12 22.41
N VAL A 171 17.50 -15.26 22.14
CA VAL A 171 18.28 -16.03 23.11
C VAL A 171 19.71 -16.17 22.60
N ILE A 172 20.67 -15.72 23.41
CA ILE A 172 22.10 -15.89 23.16
C ILE A 172 22.63 -16.96 24.11
N ASN A 173 23.31 -17.98 23.56
CA ASN A 173 23.91 -19.08 24.31
C ASN A 173 25.36 -18.79 24.70
#